data_AF-A0A4S4H1Y0-F1
#
_entry.id   AF-A0A4S4H1Y0-F1
#
_cell.length_a   1.000
_cell.length_b   1.000
_cell.length_c   1.000
_cell.angle_alpha   90.00
_cell.angle_beta   90.00
_cell.angle_gamma   90.00
#
_symmetry.space_group_name_H-M   'P 1'
#
loop_
_entity.id
_entity.type
_entity.pdbx_description
1 polymer ?
#
loop_
_entity_poly.entity_id
_entity_poly.type
_entity_poly.pdbx_seq_one_letter_code
_entity_poly.pdbx_strand_id
1 'polypeptide(L)' 'MKTMVERNEVLTRYQVKGQSKRQIADEMHISRHTVDKIVWEYERVCLDADGV' A
#
# COMPACT_ATOMS: atom_id res chain seq x y z
N MET A 1 12.49 -4.82 10.06
CA MET A 1 11.20 -5.34 9.53
C MET A 1 10.17 -4.27 9.75
N LYS A 2 9.48 -3.80 8.69
CA LYS A 2 8.30 -2.93 8.89
C LYS A 2 7.16 -3.80 9.42
N THR A 3 6.42 -3.25 10.37
CA THR A 3 5.44 -4.02 11.14
C THR A 3 4.21 -4.32 10.28
N MET A 4 3.52 -5.43 10.59
CA MET A 4 2.24 -5.79 9.94
C MET A 4 1.22 -4.64 10.02
N VAL A 5 1.31 -3.81 11.07
CA VAL A 5 0.48 -2.62 11.29
C VAL A 5 0.74 -1.54 10.23
N GLU A 6 2.00 -1.20 9.95
CA GLU A 6 2.33 -0.20 8.92
C GLU A 6 1.83 -0.61 7.54
N ARG A 7 1.98 -1.90 7.20
CA ARG A 7 1.48 -2.45 5.94
C ARG A 7 -0.04 -2.30 5.83
N ASN A 8 -0.78 -2.67 6.87
CA ASN A 8 -2.24 -2.60 6.88
C ASN A 8 -2.75 -1.16 6.81
N GLU A 9 -2.08 -0.22 7.47
CA GLU A 9 -2.42 1.20 7.40
C GLU A 9 -2.23 1.76 5.98
N VAL A 10 -1.11 1.43 5.32
CA VAL A 10 -0.88 1.81 3.91
C VAL A 10 -1.98 1.27 3.00
N LEU A 11 -2.34 -0.01 3.14
CA LEU A 11 -3.37 -0.63 2.30
C LEU A 11 -4.77 -0.07 2.58
N THR A 12 -5.10 0.21 3.83
CA THR A 12 -6.38 0.84 4.20
C THR A 12 -6.49 2.23 3.58
N ARG A 13 -5.43 3.03 3.65
CA ARG A 13 -5.39 4.36 3.02
C ARG A 13 -5.48 4.29 1.50
N TYR A 14 -4.81 3.33 0.88
CA TYR A 14 -4.81 3.15 -0.57
C TYR A 14 -6.16 2.67 -1.10
N GLN A 15 -6.70 1.58 -0.55
CA GLN A 15 -7.91 0.91 -1.06
C GLN A 15 -9.21 1.50 -0.51
N VAL A 16 -9.26 1.78 0.79
CA VAL A 16 -10.51 2.23 1.44
C VAL A 16 -10.68 3.74 1.34
N LYS A 17 -9.61 4.50 1.56
CA LYS A 17 -9.65 5.98 1.52
C LYS A 17 -9.34 6.56 0.13
N GLY A 18 -8.88 5.75 -0.83
CA GLY A 18 -8.53 6.20 -2.18
C GLY A 18 -7.37 7.19 -2.23
N GLN A 19 -6.50 7.22 -1.21
CA GLN A 19 -5.36 8.13 -1.17
C GLN A 19 -4.28 7.69 -2.18
N SER A 20 -3.67 8.65 -2.85
CA SER A 20 -2.54 8.36 -3.74
C SER A 20 -1.31 7.89 -2.95
N LYS A 21 -0.46 7.07 -3.59
CA LYS A 21 0.81 6.58 -3.00
C LYS A 21 1.70 7.71 -2.48
N ARG A 22 1.63 8.89 -3.11
CA ARG A 22 2.36 10.10 -2.69
C ARG A 22 1.79 10.69 -1.40
N GLN A 23 0.47 10.87 -1.32
CA GLN A 23 -0.18 11.36 -0.09
C GLN A 23 0.10 10.44 1.10
N ILE A 24 0.05 9.13 0.90
CA ILE A 24 0.34 8.15 1.94
C ILE A 24 1.80 8.26 2.42
N ALA A 25 2.75 8.39 1.48
CA ALA A 25 4.16 8.55 1.81
C ALA A 25 4.42 9.82 2.64
N ASP A 26 3.81 10.93 2.23
CA ASP A 26 3.95 12.22 2.90
C ASP A 26 3.30 12.22 4.30
N GLU A 27 2.07 11.69 4.43
CA GLU A 27 1.32 11.65 5.69
C GLU A 27 1.85 10.63 6.71
N MET A 28 2.39 9.51 6.24
CA MET A 28 2.95 8.47 7.12
C MET A 28 4.45 8.67 7.39
N HIS A 29 5.07 9.71 6.78
CA HIS A 29 6.52 9.95 6.85
C HIS A 29 7.35 8.71 6.47
N ILE A 30 6.91 7.97 5.45
CA ILE A 30 7.62 6.80 4.92
C ILE A 30 8.00 7.05 3.47
N SER A 31 9.08 6.39 3.01
CA SER A 31 9.50 6.54 1.62
C SER A 31 8.41 6.08 0.65
N ARG A 32 8.22 6.82 -0.44
CA ARG A 32 7.31 6.44 -1.52
C ARG A 32 7.63 5.06 -2.09
N HIS A 33 8.91 4.69 -2.16
CA HIS A 33 9.33 3.35 -2.55
C HIS A 33 8.77 2.25 -1.64
N THR A 34 8.66 2.50 -0.32
CA THR A 34 8.02 1.54 0.59
C THR A 34 6.54 1.39 0.25
N VAL A 35 5.84 2.52 0.07
CA VAL A 35 4.41 2.52 -0.28
C VAL A 35 4.19 1.78 -1.59
N ASP A 36 5.01 2.07 -2.61
CA ASP A 36 4.99 1.39 -3.90
C ASP A 36 5.17 -0.11 -3.76
N LYS A 37 6.15 -0.57 -2.95
CA LYS A 37 6.38 -2.00 -2.72
C LYS A 37 5.19 -2.68 -2.04
N ILE A 38 4.62 -2.05 -1.00
CA ILE A 38 3.47 -2.60 -0.27
C ILE A 38 2.25 -2.72 -1.20
N VAL A 39 1.96 -1.65 -1.93
CA VAL A 39 0.84 -1.62 -2.86
C VAL A 39 1.05 -2.62 -4.01
N TRP A 40 2.25 -2.70 -4.56
CA TRP A 40 2.56 -3.66 -5.64
C TRP A 40 2.40 -5.11 -5.18
N GLU A 41 2.87 -5.46 -3.98
CA GLU A 41 2.66 -6.80 -3.43
C GLU A 41 1.16 -7.10 -3.22
N TYR A 42 0.37 -6.12 -2.80
CA TYR A 42 -1.07 -6.26 -2.65
C TYR A 42 -1.78 -6.43 -4.01
N GLU A 43 -1.47 -5.56 -4.98
CA GLU A 43 -2.03 -5.61 -6.33
C GLU A 43 -1.71 -6.94 -7.00
N ARG A 44 -0.49 -7.46 -6.84
CA ARG A 44 -0.14 -8.80 -7.36
C ARG A 44 -0.98 -9.91 -6.74
N VAL A 45 -1.11 -9.94 -5.42
CA VAL A 45 -1.88 -11.00 -4.74
C VAL A 45 -3.37 -10.92 -5.07
N CYS A 46 -3.94 -9.73 -5.19
CA CYS A 46 -5.36 -9.55 -5.52
C CYS A 46 -5.66 -9.74 -7.01
N LEU A 47 -4.83 -9.22 -7.92
CA LEU A 47 -5.05 -9.35 -9.37
C LEU A 47 -4.74 -10.75 -9.89
N ASP A 48 -3.77 -11.47 -9.30
CA ASP A 48 -3.55 -12.89 -9.64
C ASP A 48 -4.71 -13.78 -9.13
N ALA A 49 -5.46 -13.33 -8.11
CA ALA A 49 -6.63 -14.04 -7.58
C ALA A 49 -7.92 -13.75 -8.36
N ASP A 50 -8.04 -12.56 -8.97
CA ASP A 50 -9.19 -12.16 -9.80
C ASP A 50 -9.07 -12.56 -11.28
N GLY A 51 -7.96 -13.16 -11.70
CA GLY A 51 -7.81 -13.95 -12.94
C GLY A 51 -8.47 -13.36 -14.20
N VAL A 52 -7.86 -12.33 -14.78
CA VAL A 52 -8.11 -11.91 -16.18
C VAL A 52 -6.89 -12.21 -17.02
#